data_AF-A0A2G1ZV35-F1
#
_entry.id   AF-A0A2G1ZV35-F1
#
_cell.length_a   1.000
_cell.length_b   1.000
_cell.length_c   1.000
_cell.angle_alpha   90.00
_cell.angle_beta   90.00
_cell.angle_gamma   90.00
#
_symmetry.space_group_name_H-M   'P 1'
#
loop_
_entity.id
_entity.type
_entity.pdbx_description
1 polymer ?
#
loop_
_entity_poly.entity_id
_entity_poly.type
_entity_poly.pdbx_seq_one_letter_code
_entity_poly.pdbx_strand_id
1 'polypeptide(L)' 'ETVLITRPDLDPQMHVIPPAAARFIVALKADATLAGAADEAGETLDLTTILGLLLRQRAITEIKP' A
#
# COMPACT_ATOMS: atom_id res chain seq x y z
N GLU A 1 8.56 9.68 -10.14
CA GLU A 1 7.79 8.41 -10.15
C GLU A 1 8.03 7.66 -8.85
N THR A 2 7.12 6.77 -8.44
CA THR A 2 7.27 5.96 -7.23
C THR A 2 7.06 4.49 -7.55
N VAL A 3 7.85 3.61 -6.93
CA VAL A 3 7.83 2.17 -7.18
C VAL A 3 7.65 1.42 -5.86
N LEU A 4 6.68 0.51 -5.82
CA LEU A 4 6.53 -0.47 -4.76
C LEU A 4 7.27 -1.75 -5.18
N ILE A 5 8.13 -2.24 -4.30
CA ILE A 5 8.81 -3.53 -4.49
C ILE A 5 8.18 -4.53 -3.52
N THR A 6 7.58 -5.60 -4.04
CA THR A 6 7.00 -6.70 -3.27
C THR A 6 7.82 -7.96 -3.45
N ARG A 7 7.62 -8.96 -2.59
CA ARG A 7 8.35 -10.22 -2.64
C ARG A 7 7.47 -11.39 -2.15
N PRO A 8 6.33 -11.68 -2.81
CA PRO A 8 5.36 -12.67 -2.35
C PRO A 8 5.89 -14.11 -2.32
N ASP A 9 6.84 -14.46 -3.20
CA ASP A 9 7.41 -15.81 -3.35
C ASP A 9 8.94 -15.78 -3.30
N LEU A 10 9.52 -14.91 -2.47
CA LEU A 10 10.97 -14.66 -2.36
C LEU A 10 11.63 -14.07 -3.63
N ASP A 11 10.86 -13.82 -4.68
CA ASP A 11 11.29 -13.13 -5.90
C ASP A 11 10.79 -11.67 -5.94
N PRO A 12 11.66 -10.66 -6.11
CA PRO A 12 11.27 -9.25 -6.15
C PRO A 12 10.43 -8.88 -7.37
N GLN A 13 9.30 -8.20 -7.15
CA GLN A 13 8.44 -7.66 -8.20
C GLN A 13 8.31 -6.15 -8.06
N MET A 14 8.51 -5.42 -9.17
CA MET A 14 8.42 -3.96 -9.21
C MET A 14 7.06 -3.52 -9.74
N HIS A 15 6.40 -2.61 -9.03
CA HIS A 15 5.12 -2.04 -9.40
C HIS A 15 5.19 -0.52 -9.35
N VAL A 16 4.98 0.14 -10.50
CA VAL A 16 4.84 1.59 -10.53
C VAL A 16 3.53 1.96 -9.83
N ILE A 17 3.62 2.88 -8.88
CA ILE A 17 2.46 3.34 -8.10
C ILE A 17 2.41 4.88 -8.08
N PRO A 18 1.22 5.47 -7.95
CA PRO A 18 1.10 6.91 -7.76
C PRO A 18 1.67 7.34 -6.39
N PRO A 19 2.17 8.59 -6.26
CA PRO A 19 2.70 9.09 -4.99
C PRO A 19 1.71 9.01 -3.82
N ALA A 20 0.40 9.19 -4.06
CA ALA A 20 -0.63 9.05 -3.04
C ALA A 20 -0.67 7.63 -2.43
N ALA A 21 -0.58 6.59 -3.27
CA ALA A 21 -0.50 5.21 -2.80
C ALA A 21 0.76 4.93 -1.98
N ALA A 22 1.88 5.59 -2.29
CA ALA A 22 3.10 5.46 -1.49
C ALA A 22 2.94 6.07 -0.10
N ARG A 23 2.29 7.24 0.02
CA ARG A 23 1.96 7.85 1.33
C ARG A 23 1.06 6.94 2.16
N PHE A 24 0.02 6.36 1.54
CA PHE A 24 -0.85 5.37 2.16
C PHE A 24 -0.05 4.19 2.76
N ILE A 25 0.84 3.59 1.97
CA ILE A 25 1.67 2.45 2.41
C ILE A 25 2.63 2.87 3.54
N VAL A 26 3.25 4.06 3.44
CA VAL A 26 4.14 4.58 4.48
C VAL A 26 3.39 4.79 5.79
N ALA A 27 2.17 5.33 5.75
CA ALA A 27 1.32 5.50 6.93
C ALA A 27 0.93 4.16 7.55
N LEU A 28 0.51 3.17 6.75
CA LEU A 28 0.23 1.81 7.26
C LEU A 28 1.45 1.17 7.92
N LYS A 29 2.64 1.34 7.34
CA LYS A 29 3.90 0.85 7.95
C LYS A 29 4.27 1.57 9.24
N ALA A 30 3.72 2.75 9.48
CA ALA A 30 3.86 3.50 10.73
C ALA A 30 2.75 3.15 11.74
N ASP A 31 2.09 2.00 11.59
CA ASP A 31 0.97 1.52 12.42
C ASP A 31 -0.27 2.46 12.42
N ALA A 32 -0.43 3.30 11.39
CA ALA A 32 -1.68 4.02 11.20
C ALA A 32 -2.84 3.05 10.89
N THR A 33 -4.05 3.43 11.30
CA THR A 33 -5.26 2.69 10.91
C THR A 33 -5.50 2.80 9.41
N LEU A 34 -6.30 1.89 8.84
CA LEU A 34 -6.66 1.94 7.42
C LEU A 34 -7.29 3.29 7.03
N ALA A 35 -8.18 3.81 7.87
CA ALA A 35 -8.81 5.11 7.66
C ALA A 35 -7.79 6.26 7.75
N GLY A 36 -6.95 6.29 8.80
CA GLY A 36 -5.95 7.33 8.96
C GLY A 36 -4.91 7.35 7.83
N ALA A 37 -4.51 6.17 7.35
CA ALA A 37 -3.61 6.07 6.20
C ALA A 37 -4.26 6.61 4.91
N ALA A 38 -5.57 6.39 4.72
CA ALA A 38 -6.31 6.92 3.57
C ALA A 38 -6.42 8.46 3.63
N ASP A 39 -6.64 9.00 4.83
CA ASP A 39 -6.66 10.45 5.05
C ASP A 39 -5.29 11.10 4.71
N GLU A 40 -4.19 10.49 5.16
CA GLU A 40 -2.81 10.95 4.85
C GLU A 40 -2.47 10.90 3.35
N ALA A 41 -3.05 9.96 2.61
CA ALA A 41 -2.85 9.85 1.17
C ALA A 41 -3.61 10.91 0.38
N GLY A 42 -4.71 11.42 0.94
CA GLY A 42 -5.58 12.45 0.37
C GLY A 42 -6.51 11.95 -0.74
N GLU A 43 -7.31 12.87 -1.28
CA GLU A 43 -8.43 12.58 -2.21
C GLU A 43 -8.01 11.90 -3.52
N THR A 44 -6.73 11.98 -3.89
CA THR A 44 -6.20 11.37 -5.12
C THR A 44 -5.90 9.87 -4.98
N LEU A 45 -6.08 9.30 -3.78
CA LEU A 45 -5.87 7.87 -3.56
C LEU A 45 -7.00 7.05 -4.19
N ASP A 46 -6.65 6.21 -5.17
CA ASP A 46 -7.50 5.08 -5.55
C ASP A 46 -7.25 3.91 -4.58
N LEU A 47 -8.08 3.85 -3.54
CA LEU A 47 -8.00 2.83 -2.50
C LEU A 47 -8.24 1.41 -3.05
N THR A 48 -9.15 1.27 -4.01
CA THR A 48 -9.50 -0.03 -4.60
C THR A 48 -8.31 -0.62 -5.32
N THR A 49 -7.65 0.18 -6.15
CA THR A 49 -6.48 -0.26 -6.93
C THR A 49 -5.32 -0.64 -6.03
N ILE A 50 -4.99 0.18 -5.01
CA ILE A 50 -3.84 -0.11 -4.15
C ILE A 50 -4.08 -1.30 -3.23
N LEU A 51 -5.27 -1.43 -2.62
CA LEU A 51 -5.59 -2.59 -1.79
C LEU A 51 -5.59 -3.88 -2.61
N GLY A 52 -6.17 -3.85 -3.82
CA GLY A 52 -6.14 -4.99 -4.73
C GLY A 52 -4.71 -5.39 -5.12
N LEU A 53 -3.80 -4.43 -5.32
CA LEU A 53 -2.38 -4.72 -5.53
C LEU A 53 -1.74 -5.38 -4.30
N LEU A 54 -1.88 -4.77 -3.12
CA LEU A 54 -1.26 -5.24 -1.88
C LEU A 54 -1.73 -6.65 -1.49
N LEU A 55 -3.03 -6.95 -1.65
CA LEU A 55 -3.59 -8.28 -1.38
C LEU A 55 -3.07 -9.33 -2.37
N ARG A 56 -3.05 -9.03 -3.68
CA ARG A 56 -2.49 -9.96 -4.69
C ARG A 56 -1.01 -10.24 -4.46
N GLN A 57 -0.27 -9.24 -4.00
CA GLN A 57 1.16 -9.34 -3.71
C GLN A 57 1.47 -9.85 -2.29
N ARG A 58 0.47 -10.34 -1.55
CA ARG A 58 0.60 -10.83 -0.16
C ARG A 58 1.35 -9.84 0.75
N ALA A 59 1.18 -8.55 0.51
CA ALA A 59 1.86 -7.49 1.24
C ALA A 59 1.16 -7.15 2.57
N ILE A 60 -0.13 -7.49 2.69
CA ILE A 60 -0.90 -7.42 3.95
C ILE A 60 -0.88 -8.81 4.57
N THR A 61 -0.26 -8.94 5.74
CA THR A 61 -0.08 -10.23 6.43
C THR A 61 -0.97 -10.38 7.66
N GLU A 62 -1.50 -9.28 8.20
CA GLU A 62 -2.29 -9.26 9.44
C GLU A 62 -3.27 -8.08 9.41
N ILE A 63 -4.41 -8.25 10.09
CA ILE A 63 -5.37 -7.17 10.38
C ILE A 63 -5.43 -7.06 11.90
N LYS A 64 -5.08 -5.87 12.42
CA LYS A 64 -5.15 -5.56 13.84
C LYS A 64 -6.49 -4.85 14.12
N PRO A 65 -7.27 -5.27 15.14
CA PRO A 65 -8.50 -4.59 15.54
C PRO A 65 -8.25 -3.25 16.25
#